data_AF-A0A1M5RLE4-F1
#
_entry.id   AF-A0A1M5RLE4-F1
#
_cell.length_a   1.000
_cell.length_b   1.000
_cell.length_c   1.000
_cell.angle_alpha   90.00
_cell.angle_beta   90.00
_cell.angle_gamma   90.00
#
_symmetry.space_group_name_H-M   'P 1'
#
loop_
_entity.id
_entity.type
_entity.pdbx_description
1 polymer ?
#
loop_
_entity_poly.entity_id
_entity_poly.type
_entity_poly.pdbx_seq_one_letter_code
_entity_poly.pdbx_strand_id
1 'polypeptide(L)'
;MIYEYQILVTNYSINRAVMIGVSTSDLNQASALSDMNLSHITETLGELNAVIAGQLDYLNWGTDLFYVSSDTTISRYGDFDKVERYEVPTLGLRDFLIELKNFKEQCHAGDYYKTIIGQAFTAIKANPLQYKRWPTSDIYYLITLNNITFTLVLEPNDFNLTESQYVAQLKSEF
;
A
#
# COMPACT_ATOMS: atom_id res chain seq x y z
N MET A 1 7.23 11.84 11.38
CA MET A 1 7.19 10.86 10.30
C MET A 1 6.47 11.49 9.13
N ILE A 2 7.10 11.53 7.96
CA ILE A 2 6.44 11.96 6.72
C ILE A 2 6.02 10.68 6.00
N TYR A 3 4.75 10.63 5.62
CA TYR A 3 4.16 9.48 4.92
C TYR A 3 3.97 9.78 3.45
N GLU A 4 4.23 8.77 2.63
CA GLU A 4 4.00 8.78 1.20
C GLU A 4 2.93 7.76 0.87
N TYR A 5 1.91 8.18 0.15
CA TYR A 5 0.75 7.34 -0.19
C TYR A 5 0.92 6.77 -1.58
N GLN A 6 0.62 5.48 -1.73
CA GLN A 6 0.85 4.76 -2.97
C GLN A 6 -0.34 3.89 -3.32
N ILE A 7 -0.68 3.87 -4.61
CA ILE A 7 -1.68 2.95 -5.18
C ILE A 7 -1.06 2.27 -6.38
N LEU A 8 -1.06 0.94 -6.37
CA LEU A 8 -0.62 0.11 -7.49
C LEU A 8 -1.84 -0.62 -8.07
N VAL A 9 -1.98 -0.55 -9.39
CA VAL A 9 -3.01 -1.29 -10.13
C VAL A 9 -2.31 -2.27 -11.07
N THR A 10 -2.48 -3.56 -10.82
CA THR A 10 -1.90 -4.65 -11.63
C THR A 10 -2.97 -5.35 -12.45
N ASN A 11 -2.59 -5.86 -13.62
CA ASN A 11 -3.50 -6.58 -14.49
C ASN A 11 -3.56 -8.08 -14.12
N TYR A 12 -4.76 -8.59 -13.86
CA TYR A 12 -5.07 -10.02 -13.69
C TYR A 12 -6.10 -10.44 -14.73
N SER A 13 -5.64 -10.64 -15.97
CA SER A 13 -6.45 -11.03 -17.12
C SER A 13 -7.59 -10.04 -17.42
N ILE A 14 -8.81 -10.29 -16.94
CA ILE A 14 -9.99 -9.43 -17.15
C ILE A 14 -10.27 -8.46 -15.99
N ASN A 15 -9.63 -8.67 -14.83
CA ASN A 15 -9.79 -7.83 -13.65
C ASN A 15 -8.45 -7.20 -13.27
N ARG A 16 -8.50 -6.13 -12.49
CA ARG A 16 -7.32 -5.45 -11.99
C ARG A 16 -7.32 -5.47 -10.48
N ALA A 17 -6.23 -5.95 -9.89
CA ALA A 17 -6.06 -5.85 -8.45
C ALA A 17 -5.56 -4.45 -8.12
N VAL A 18 -6.11 -3.90 -7.05
CA VAL A 18 -5.66 -2.63 -6.49
C VAL A 18 -4.93 -2.94 -5.19
N MET A 19 -3.73 -2.41 -5.03
CA MET A 19 -2.96 -2.44 -3.79
C MET A 19 -2.80 -1.02 -3.29
N ILE A 20 -2.99 -0.85 -1.98
CA ILE A 20 -2.89 0.44 -1.29
C ILE A 20 -1.78 0.34 -0.27
N GLY A 21 -0.85 1.29 -0.33
CA GLY A 21 0.29 1.31 0.55
C GLY A 21 0.62 2.69 1.08
N VAL A 22 1.38 2.65 2.17
CA VAL A 22 2.03 3.80 2.79
C VAL A 22 3.51 3.45 2.90
N SER A 23 4.38 4.43 2.62
CA SER A 23 5.81 4.35 2.89
C SER A 23 6.26 5.53 3.72
N THR A 24 7.41 5.39 4.37
CA THR A 24 8.10 6.48 5.06
C THR A 24 9.59 6.22 5.04
N SER A 25 10.39 7.27 4.90
CA SER A 25 11.85 7.17 4.99
C SER A 25 12.35 6.76 6.37
N ASP A 26 11.53 6.96 7.40
CA ASP A 26 11.90 6.72 8.80
C ASP A 26 11.86 5.22 9.15
N LEU A 27 11.16 4.41 8.36
CA LEU A 27 10.93 2.98 8.59
C LEU A 27 11.30 2.20 7.32
N ASN A 28 12.57 1.77 7.25
CA ASN A 28 13.07 1.04 6.09
C ASN A 28 12.24 -0.23 5.86
N GLN A 29 11.84 -0.50 4.62
CA GLN A 29 11.07 -1.68 4.19
C GLN A 29 9.69 -1.90 4.84
N ALA A 30 9.24 -1.03 5.77
CA ALA A 30 7.93 -1.16 6.41
C ALA A 30 6.76 -1.07 5.40
N SER A 31 7.00 -0.54 4.20
CA SER A 31 6.03 -0.58 3.09
C SER A 31 5.54 -1.99 2.75
N ALA A 32 6.31 -3.05 3.06
CA ALA A 32 5.89 -4.44 2.89
C ALA A 32 4.67 -4.82 3.76
N LEU A 33 4.40 -4.08 4.83
CA LEU A 33 3.18 -4.21 5.64
C LEU A 33 1.92 -3.70 4.90
N SER A 34 2.06 -3.02 3.77
CA SER A 34 0.93 -2.55 2.95
C SER A 34 0.05 -3.69 2.43
N ASP A 35 0.58 -4.92 2.38
CA ASP A 35 -0.16 -6.11 1.98
C ASP A 35 -1.19 -6.57 3.04
N MET A 36 -1.12 -6.04 4.26
CA MET A 36 -2.12 -6.35 5.28
C MET A 36 -3.49 -5.77 4.90
N ASN A 37 -4.55 -6.56 5.00
CA ASN A 37 -5.91 -6.08 4.84
C ASN A 37 -6.40 -5.32 6.10
N LEU A 38 -7.49 -4.55 5.96
CA LEU A 38 -8.06 -3.75 7.06
C LEU A 38 -8.36 -4.55 8.35
N SER A 39 -8.84 -5.79 8.24
CA SER A 39 -9.08 -6.66 9.40
C SER A 39 -7.78 -7.01 10.12
N HIS A 40 -6.77 -7.47 9.38
CA HIS A 40 -5.48 -7.85 9.94
C HIS A 40 -4.78 -6.65 10.59
N ILE A 41 -4.85 -5.46 9.97
CA ILE A 41 -4.31 -4.23 10.57
C ILE A 41 -5.03 -3.91 11.88
N THR A 42 -6.36 -4.04 11.91
CA THR A 42 -7.16 -3.75 13.11
C THR A 42 -6.85 -4.71 14.26
N GLU A 43 -6.76 -6.02 13.97
CA GLU A 43 -6.38 -7.04 14.96
C GLU A 43 -4.96 -6.79 15.49
N THR A 44 -4.01 -6.59 14.58
CA THR A 44 -2.61 -6.31 14.92
C THR A 44 -2.47 -5.04 15.77
N LEU A 45 -3.19 -3.96 15.44
CA LEU A 45 -3.19 -2.73 16.25
C LEU A 45 -3.75 -2.98 17.65
N GLY A 46 -4.75 -3.86 17.80
CA GLY A 46 -5.27 -4.25 19.11
C GLY A 46 -4.20 -4.91 19.98
N GLU A 47 -3.53 -5.92 19.45
CA GLU A 47 -2.48 -6.66 20.16
C GLU A 47 -1.23 -5.80 20.40
N LEU A 48 -0.82 -4.99 19.42
CA LEU A 48 0.32 -4.10 19.53
C LEU A 48 0.12 -3.04 20.62
N ASN A 49 -1.10 -2.51 20.75
CA ASN A 49 -1.44 -1.61 21.85
C ASN A 49 -1.41 -2.30 23.21
N ALA A 50 -1.79 -3.59 23.29
CA ALA A 50 -1.67 -4.37 24.52
C ALA A 50 -0.20 -4.61 24.90
N VAL A 51 0.70 -4.85 23.92
CA VAL A 51 2.17 -4.91 24.14
C VAL A 51 2.71 -3.59 24.67
N ILE A 52 2.33 -2.46 24.04
CA ILE A 52 2.75 -1.12 24.47
C ILE A 52 2.25 -0.80 25.89
N ALA A 53 1.06 -1.27 26.25
CA ALA A 53 0.50 -1.10 27.59
C ALA A 53 1.09 -2.06 28.65
N GLY A 54 1.98 -2.98 28.26
CA GLY A 54 2.55 -4.00 29.14
C GLY A 54 1.57 -5.10 29.55
N GLN A 55 0.49 -5.29 28.77
CA GLN A 55 -0.50 -6.35 28.97
C GLN A 55 -0.12 -7.64 28.23
N LEU A 56 0.71 -7.53 27.20
CA LEU A 56 1.36 -8.63 26.49
C LEU A 56 2.88 -8.40 26.52
N ASP A 57 3.66 -9.47 26.68
CA ASP A 57 5.12 -9.37 26.75
C ASP A 57 5.73 -9.03 25.39
N TYR A 58 5.22 -9.64 24.32
CA TYR A 58 5.63 -9.41 22.94
C TYR A 58 4.52 -9.79 21.95
N LEU A 59 4.68 -9.36 20.70
CA LEU A 59 3.82 -9.73 19.58
C LEU A 59 4.68 -10.09 18.35
N ASN A 60 4.41 -11.25 17.75
CA ASN A 60 4.97 -11.62 16.45
C ASN A 60 3.88 -11.49 15.39
N TRP A 61 4.14 -10.69 14.36
CA TRP A 61 3.14 -10.30 13.36
C TRP A 61 3.81 -9.97 12.02
N GLY A 62 3.01 -9.56 11.03
CA GLY A 62 3.48 -9.14 9.72
C GLY A 62 2.66 -9.72 8.58
N THR A 63 3.32 -9.99 7.46
CA THR A 63 2.73 -10.59 6.25
C THR A 63 3.48 -11.87 5.90
N ASP A 64 3.04 -12.59 4.86
CA ASP A 64 3.73 -13.81 4.41
C ASP A 64 5.20 -13.56 4.03
N LEU A 65 5.52 -12.33 3.60
CA LEU A 65 6.86 -11.96 3.14
C LEU A 65 7.64 -11.10 4.13
N PHE A 66 7.02 -10.69 5.25
CA PHE A 66 7.60 -9.71 6.16
C PHE A 66 7.26 -10.04 7.61
N TYR A 67 8.29 -10.17 8.44
CA TYR A 67 8.16 -10.55 9.84
C TYR A 67 8.49 -9.39 10.77
N VAL A 68 7.67 -9.22 11.82
CA VAL A 68 7.87 -8.25 12.89
C VAL A 68 7.74 -8.94 14.25
N SER A 69 8.68 -8.66 15.14
CA SER A 69 8.70 -9.01 16.55
C SER A 69 8.69 -7.72 17.37
N SER A 70 7.61 -7.46 18.09
CA SER A 70 7.41 -6.23 18.87
C SER A 70 7.44 -6.50 20.36
N ASP A 71 8.33 -5.81 21.07
CA ASP A 71 8.27 -5.65 22.52
C ASP A 71 7.71 -4.24 22.86
N THR A 72 7.56 -3.92 24.15
CA THR A 72 6.95 -2.66 24.61
C THR A 72 7.61 -1.41 24.02
N THR A 73 8.91 -1.45 23.72
CA THR A 73 9.67 -0.26 23.31
C THR A 73 10.27 -0.36 21.92
N ILE A 74 10.71 -1.55 21.51
CA ILE A 74 11.39 -1.81 20.26
C ILE A 74 10.66 -2.90 19.48
N SER A 75 10.54 -2.67 18.18
CA SER A 75 10.14 -3.68 17.22
C SER A 75 11.31 -4.00 16.31
N ARG A 76 11.51 -5.30 16.11
CA ARG A 76 12.54 -5.86 15.24
C ARG A 76 11.86 -6.48 14.05
N TYR A 77 12.36 -6.24 12.85
CA TYR A 77 11.72 -6.78 11.66
C TYR A 77 12.70 -7.10 10.54
N GLY A 78 12.22 -7.90 9.60
CA GLY A 78 12.95 -8.37 8.44
C GLY A 78 12.04 -9.14 7.49
N ASP A 79 12.64 -9.88 6.57
CA ASP A 79 11.92 -10.63 5.55
C ASP A 79 11.33 -11.95 6.12
N PHE A 80 10.76 -12.76 5.23
CA PHE A 80 10.16 -14.07 5.51
C PHE A 80 11.07 -15.09 6.21
N ASP A 81 12.40 -14.91 6.18
CA ASP A 81 13.34 -15.79 6.87
C ASP A 81 13.39 -15.56 8.39
N LYS A 82 12.62 -14.58 8.90
CA LYS A 82 12.54 -14.19 10.31
C LYS A 82 13.88 -13.76 10.90
N VAL A 83 14.84 -13.40 10.05
CA VAL A 83 16.08 -12.78 10.49
C VAL A 83 15.79 -11.30 10.71
N GLU A 84 15.88 -10.88 11.96
CA GLU A 84 15.71 -9.48 12.37
C GLU A 84 16.88 -8.64 11.83
N ARG A 85 16.56 -7.62 11.04
CA ARG A 85 17.53 -6.76 10.35
C ARG A 85 17.46 -5.31 10.78
N TYR A 86 16.28 -4.89 11.19
CA TYR A 86 15.97 -3.51 11.51
C TYR A 86 15.36 -3.43 12.90
N GLU A 87 15.70 -2.38 13.64
CA GLU A 87 15.09 -2.05 14.92
C GLU A 87 14.49 -0.65 14.85
N VAL A 88 13.25 -0.51 15.30
CA VAL A 88 12.54 0.77 15.35
C VAL A 88 11.74 0.88 16.64
N PRO A 89 11.39 2.08 17.08
CA PRO A 89 10.44 2.24 18.19
C PRO A 89 9.11 1.55 17.87
N THR A 90 8.58 0.73 18.79
CA THR A 90 7.29 0.04 18.60
C THR A 90 6.14 1.02 18.33
N LEU A 91 6.19 2.20 18.96
CA LEU A 91 5.25 3.29 18.69
C LEU A 91 5.29 3.75 17.22
N GLY A 92 6.46 3.72 16.57
CA GLY A 92 6.61 4.10 15.17
C GLY A 92 5.88 3.15 14.22
N LEU A 93 5.96 1.84 14.45
CA LEU A 93 5.18 0.87 13.66
C LEU A 93 3.69 0.96 13.94
N ARG A 94 3.29 1.21 15.19
CA ARG A 94 1.88 1.47 15.50
C ARG A 94 1.36 2.67 14.72
N ASP A 95 2.08 3.80 14.73
CA ASP A 95 1.66 5.02 14.05
C ASP A 95 1.63 4.83 12.52
N PHE A 96 2.58 4.06 11.97
CA PHE A 96 2.56 3.64 10.57
C PHE A 96 1.31 2.80 10.23
N LEU A 97 0.96 1.81 11.06
CA LEU A 97 -0.24 0.99 10.85
C LEU A 97 -1.53 1.80 10.95
N ILE A 98 -1.58 2.79 11.84
CA ILE A 98 -2.71 3.74 11.93
C ILE A 98 -2.83 4.51 10.61
N GLU A 99 -1.72 5.03 10.07
CA GLU A 99 -1.74 5.76 8.80
C GLU A 99 -2.18 4.87 7.63
N LEU A 100 -1.62 3.66 7.54
CA LEU A 100 -2.00 2.68 6.53
C LEU A 100 -3.49 2.33 6.61
N LYS A 101 -3.99 2.11 7.83
CA LYS A 101 -5.41 1.85 8.07
C LYS A 101 -6.29 3.01 7.60
N ASN A 102 -5.97 4.23 8.02
CA ASN A 102 -6.74 5.43 7.67
C ASN A 102 -6.80 5.61 6.14
N PHE A 103 -5.68 5.40 5.45
CA PHE A 103 -5.64 5.53 3.99
C PHE A 103 -6.47 4.44 3.29
N LYS A 104 -6.38 3.18 3.75
CA LYS A 104 -7.21 2.09 3.22
C LYS A 104 -8.70 2.34 3.47
N GLU A 105 -9.08 2.82 4.66
CA GLU A 105 -10.47 3.18 4.98
C GLU A 105 -10.98 4.33 4.09
N GLN A 106 -10.17 5.37 3.90
CA GLN A 106 -10.50 6.49 3.00
C GLN A 106 -10.73 6.00 1.58
N CYS A 107 -9.87 5.11 1.08
CA CYS A 107 -9.99 4.57 -0.27
C CYS A 107 -11.21 3.65 -0.45
N HIS A 108 -11.59 2.89 0.59
CA HIS A 108 -12.82 2.09 0.59
C HIS A 108 -14.09 2.94 0.68
N ALA A 109 -14.04 4.07 1.37
CA ALA A 109 -15.21 4.91 1.61
C ALA A 109 -15.86 5.36 0.28
N GLY A 110 -17.05 4.84 -0.01
CA GLY A 110 -17.82 5.20 -1.21
C GLY A 110 -17.10 4.90 -2.52
N ASP A 111 -16.25 3.86 -2.56
CA ASP A 111 -15.41 3.52 -3.71
C ASP A 111 -14.47 4.67 -4.16
N TYR A 112 -14.03 5.52 -3.22
CA TYR A 112 -13.16 6.66 -3.55
C TYR A 112 -11.91 6.26 -4.35
N TYR A 113 -11.34 5.08 -4.08
CA TYR A 113 -10.21 4.52 -4.84
C TYR A 113 -10.47 4.47 -6.35
N LYS A 114 -11.70 4.14 -6.77
CA LYS A 114 -12.11 4.10 -8.18
C LYS A 114 -12.04 5.48 -8.82
N THR A 115 -12.50 6.50 -8.11
CA THR A 115 -12.48 7.89 -8.60
C THR A 115 -11.06 8.38 -8.84
N ILE A 116 -10.16 8.20 -7.85
CA ILE A 116 -8.79 8.71 -7.96
C ILE A 116 -7.94 7.91 -8.96
N ILE A 117 -8.18 6.59 -9.08
CA ILE A 117 -7.54 5.77 -10.13
C ILE A 117 -8.06 6.18 -11.51
N GLY A 118 -9.36 6.47 -11.66
CA GLY A 118 -9.94 6.97 -12.90
C GLY A 118 -9.28 8.27 -13.37
N GLN A 119 -9.08 9.22 -12.46
CA GLN A 119 -8.35 10.46 -12.73
C GLN A 119 -6.91 10.21 -13.19
N ALA A 120 -6.18 9.32 -12.50
CA ALA A 120 -4.83 8.94 -12.88
C ALA A 120 -4.78 8.28 -14.27
N PHE A 121 -5.70 7.35 -14.55
CA PHE A 121 -5.82 6.71 -15.85
C PHE A 121 -6.12 7.71 -16.97
N THR A 122 -7.08 8.62 -16.78
CA THR A 122 -7.42 9.67 -17.75
C THR A 122 -6.24 10.58 -18.05
N ALA A 123 -5.47 10.98 -17.03
CA ALA A 123 -4.26 11.78 -17.21
C ALA A 123 -3.16 11.03 -17.98
N ILE A 124 -2.91 9.76 -17.62
CA ILE A 124 -1.93 8.91 -18.31
C ILE A 124 -2.34 8.69 -19.76
N LYS A 125 -3.61 8.38 -20.02
CA LYS A 125 -4.15 8.15 -21.37
C LYS A 125 -4.00 9.37 -22.27
N ALA A 126 -4.15 10.59 -21.72
CA ALA A 126 -3.99 11.82 -22.48
C ALA A 126 -2.55 12.09 -22.93
N ASN A 127 -1.54 11.65 -22.14
CA ASN A 127 -0.13 11.80 -22.50
C ASN A 127 0.75 10.61 -22.03
N PRO A 128 0.64 9.43 -22.65
CA PRO A 128 1.26 8.22 -22.12
C PRO A 128 2.79 8.30 -22.02
N LEU A 129 3.44 8.97 -22.99
CA LEU A 129 4.89 9.10 -23.04
C LEU A 129 5.48 9.89 -21.86
N GLN A 130 4.73 10.88 -21.34
CA GLN A 130 5.16 11.66 -20.18
C GLN A 130 5.20 10.81 -18.90
N TYR A 131 4.30 9.84 -18.77
CA TYR A 131 4.09 9.10 -17.53
C TYR A 131 4.68 7.68 -17.57
N LYS A 132 5.44 7.32 -18.60
CA LYS A 132 6.19 6.05 -18.60
C LYS A 132 7.12 6.03 -17.40
N ARG A 133 7.01 4.98 -16.56
CA ARG A 133 7.88 4.82 -15.38
C ARG A 133 9.35 4.72 -15.77
N TRP A 134 9.63 4.06 -16.90
CA TRP A 134 10.94 3.95 -17.50
C TRP A 134 10.84 4.16 -19.01
N PRO A 135 11.88 4.71 -19.68
CA PRO A 135 11.86 4.91 -21.14
C PRO A 135 11.61 3.62 -21.94
N THR A 136 12.07 2.48 -21.41
CA THR A 136 11.94 1.14 -22.02
C THR A 136 10.66 0.40 -21.61
N SER A 137 9.85 0.98 -20.71
CA SER A 137 8.60 0.38 -20.27
C SER A 137 7.50 0.67 -21.28
N ASP A 138 6.77 -0.36 -21.69
CA ASP A 138 5.57 -0.22 -22.51
C ASP A 138 4.27 -0.44 -21.73
N ILE A 139 4.37 -0.81 -20.44
CA ILE A 139 3.20 -1.14 -19.63
C ILE A 139 3.15 -0.48 -18.25
N TYR A 140 4.29 -0.09 -17.67
CA TYR A 140 4.31 0.57 -16.36
C TYR A 140 4.27 2.09 -16.51
N TYR A 141 3.24 2.70 -15.95
CA TYR A 141 3.03 4.14 -15.90
C TYR A 141 3.00 4.63 -14.46
N LEU A 142 3.56 5.82 -14.21
CA LEU A 142 3.67 6.42 -12.89
C LEU A 142 3.27 7.90 -12.94
N ILE A 143 2.36 8.31 -12.05
CA ILE A 143 1.90 9.69 -11.91
C ILE A 143 1.63 9.99 -10.44
N THR A 144 1.89 11.21 -9.99
CA THR A 144 1.51 11.68 -8.66
C THR A 144 0.36 12.68 -8.78
N LEU A 145 -0.76 12.41 -8.12
CA LEU A 145 -1.92 13.31 -8.04
C LEU A 145 -2.35 13.43 -6.58
N ASN A 146 -2.63 14.65 -6.12
CA ASN A 146 -3.10 14.91 -4.74
C ASN A 146 -2.21 14.25 -3.66
N ASN A 147 -0.89 14.30 -3.84
CA ASN A 147 0.11 13.66 -2.95
C ASN A 147 0.02 12.12 -2.86
N ILE A 148 -0.64 11.47 -3.81
CA ILE A 148 -0.69 10.01 -3.95
C ILE A 148 0.07 9.63 -5.23
N THR A 149 1.01 8.71 -5.10
CA THR A 149 1.73 8.15 -6.25
C THR A 149 0.98 6.92 -6.78
N PHE A 150 0.57 6.98 -8.03
CA PHE A 150 -0.12 5.91 -8.72
C PHE A 150 0.86 5.19 -9.64
N THR A 151 0.89 3.86 -9.55
CA THR A 151 1.50 3.01 -10.57
C THR A 151 0.39 2.22 -11.25
N LEU A 152 0.19 2.45 -12.55
CA LEU A 152 -0.79 1.71 -13.35
C LEU A 152 -0.06 0.81 -14.34
N VAL A 153 -0.36 -0.49 -14.31
CA VAL A 153 0.07 -1.44 -15.34
C VAL A 153 -0.98 -1.44 -16.45
N LEU A 154 -0.68 -0.81 -17.58
CA LEU A 154 -1.59 -0.60 -18.71
C LEU A 154 -1.05 -1.30 -19.95
N GLU A 155 -1.81 -2.23 -20.51
CA GLU A 155 -1.52 -2.83 -21.81
C GLU A 155 -1.93 -1.89 -22.94
N PRO A 156 -1.40 -2.05 -24.17
CA PRO A 156 -1.75 -1.19 -25.30
C PRO A 156 -3.26 -1.04 -25.55
N ASN A 157 -4.04 -2.11 -25.29
CA ASN A 157 -5.49 -2.10 -25.47
C ASN A 157 -6.22 -1.26 -24.40
N ASP A 158 -5.62 -0.99 -23.26
CA ASP A 158 -6.24 -0.22 -22.18
C ASP A 158 -6.46 1.24 -22.59
N PHE A 159 -5.61 1.76 -23.47
CA PHE A 159 -5.77 3.09 -24.04
C PHE A 159 -7.03 3.23 -24.91
N ASN A 160 -7.67 2.14 -25.31
CA ASN A 160 -8.96 2.17 -26.01
C ASN A 160 -10.16 2.29 -25.05
N LEU A 161 -9.98 1.99 -23.75
CA LEU A 161 -11.04 2.04 -22.76
C LEU A 161 -11.40 3.48 -22.39
N THR A 162 -12.68 3.74 -22.18
CA THR A 162 -13.13 4.93 -21.43
C THR A 162 -12.74 4.80 -19.96
N GLU A 163 -12.71 5.92 -19.24
CA GLU A 163 -12.45 5.92 -17.79
C GLU A 163 -13.38 4.97 -17.03
N SER A 164 -14.69 5.03 -17.33
CA SER A 164 -15.68 4.17 -16.67
C SER A 164 -15.48 2.68 -16.98
N GLN A 165 -15.08 2.35 -18.22
CA GLN A 165 -14.76 0.96 -18.58
C GLN A 165 -13.51 0.45 -17.86
N TYR A 166 -12.47 1.28 -17.73
CA TYR A 166 -11.26 0.93 -16.99
C TYR A 166 -11.56 0.74 -15.50
N VAL A 167 -12.28 1.69 -14.90
CA VAL A 167 -12.66 1.67 -13.48
C VAL A 167 -13.55 0.46 -13.16
N ALA A 168 -14.42 0.04 -14.07
CA ALA A 168 -15.27 -1.13 -13.88
C ALA A 168 -14.49 -2.46 -13.77
N GLN A 169 -13.22 -2.49 -14.19
CA GLN A 169 -12.34 -3.66 -14.07
C GLN A 169 -11.61 -3.73 -12.72
N LEU A 170 -11.67 -2.67 -11.91
CA LEU A 170 -10.94 -2.59 -10.64
C LEU A 170 -11.62 -3.44 -9.56
N LYS A 171 -10.86 -4.33 -8.93
CA LYS A 171 -11.25 -5.10 -7.75
C LYS A 171 -10.41 -4.68 -6.55
N SER A 172 -11.09 -4.39 -5.45
CA SER A 172 -10.45 -4.12 -4.16
C SER A 172 -10.02 -5.43 -3.52
N GLU A 173 -8.74 -5.55 -3.16
CA GLU A 173 -8.20 -6.70 -2.42
C GLU A 173 -7.46 -6.27 -1.13
N PHE A 174 -7.70 -5.04 -0.65
CA PHE A 174 -6.93 -4.40 0.43
C PHE A 174 -7.78 -4.01 1.64
#